data_AF-Q1I6P3-F1
#
_entry.id   AF-Q1I6P3-F1
#
_cell.length_a   1.000
_cell.length_b   1.000
_cell.length_c   1.000
_cell.angle_alpha   90.00
_cell.angle_beta   90.00
_cell.angle_gamma   90.00
#
_symmetry.space_group_name_H-M   'P 1'
#
loop_
_entity.id
_entity.type
_entity.pdbx_description
1 polymer ?
#
loop_
_entity_poly.entity_id
_entity_poly.type
_entity_poly.pdbx_seq_one_letter_code
_entity_poly.pdbx_strand_id
1 'polypeptide(L)'
;MFSENDLGVMGACMLDFNLCKSLERDSFIGVLLERLLNLEGIGTEMSGVFLGCDSDPRSIPDYLDADGFCMSFEYMDEYVVCSMRDGAKYIEEWCDKNVVFERESVVCLCKKLVGLYGGMTDLVRSDVPKSSLLDFYLCSSLHVDSHIGVLLECLLSFDGVGVGMSGVYLECDEDPDNIPVYLNPEGANMSFEFMEEYVVCSMSVGACYIRDWCGKNVRSEEIGSERSVVMAACDKLVELYKGYDDARVGV
;
A
#
# COMPACT_ATOMS: atom_id res chain seq x y z
N MET A 1 -14.86 -16.22 0.87
CA MET A 1 -16.30 -15.91 0.72
C MET A 1 -16.81 -15.63 2.11
N PHE A 2 -17.32 -14.42 2.33
CA PHE A 2 -17.79 -13.95 3.63
C PHE A 2 -19.04 -14.70 4.08
N SER A 3 -19.17 -14.95 5.38
CA SER A 3 -20.39 -15.50 5.97
C SER A 3 -21.52 -14.45 5.96
N GLU A 4 -22.78 -14.87 6.17
CA GLU A 4 -23.89 -13.91 6.30
C GLU A 4 -23.68 -12.97 7.50
N ASN A 5 -23.08 -13.46 8.59
CA ASN A 5 -22.75 -12.63 9.75
C ASN A 5 -21.67 -11.60 9.40
N ASP A 6 -20.63 -12.03 8.66
CA ASP A 6 -19.55 -11.15 8.23
C ASP A 6 -20.10 -10.01 7.36
N LEU A 7 -20.95 -10.34 6.39
CA LEU A 7 -21.62 -9.35 5.54
C LEU A 7 -22.52 -8.41 6.35
N GLY A 8 -23.12 -8.90 7.45
CA GLY A 8 -23.88 -8.09 8.39
C GLY A 8 -23.02 -7.03 9.08
N VAL A 9 -21.89 -7.44 9.68
CA VAL A 9 -20.95 -6.54 10.37
C VAL A 9 -20.33 -5.54 9.40
N MET A 10 -19.78 -6.03 8.28
CA MET A 10 -19.19 -5.17 7.26
C MET A 10 -20.23 -4.20 6.66
N GLY A 11 -21.48 -4.64 6.50
CA GLY A 11 -22.58 -3.81 5.99
C GLY A 11 -22.98 -2.72 6.96
N ALA A 12 -23.07 -3.04 8.25
CA ALA A 12 -23.37 -2.07 9.30
C ALA A 12 -22.25 -1.04 9.47
N CYS A 13 -20.99 -1.49 9.42
CA CYS A 13 -19.81 -0.62 9.41
C CYS A 13 -19.88 0.41 8.26
N MET A 14 -20.05 -0.05 7.01
CA MET A 14 -20.14 0.84 5.86
C MET A 14 -21.36 1.77 5.90
N LEU A 15 -22.49 1.29 6.43
CA LEU A 15 -23.68 2.11 6.61
C LEU A 15 -23.43 3.24 7.61
N ASP A 16 -22.73 2.98 8.72
CA ASP A 16 -22.36 3.99 9.70
C ASP A 16 -21.52 5.09 9.05
N PHE A 17 -20.44 4.74 8.33
CA PHE A 17 -19.64 5.72 7.57
C PHE A 17 -20.46 6.53 6.56
N ASN A 18 -21.47 5.92 5.94
CA ASN A 18 -22.33 6.63 4.99
C ASN A 18 -23.34 7.57 5.66
N LEU A 19 -23.78 7.25 6.86
CA LEU A 19 -24.71 8.06 7.64
C LEU A 19 -24.02 9.13 8.49
N CYS A 20 -22.74 8.95 8.80
CA CYS A 20 -21.93 9.96 9.47
C CYS A 20 -21.81 11.21 8.59
N LYS A 21 -22.21 12.34 9.15
CA LYS A 21 -22.14 13.65 8.52
C LYS A 21 -21.30 14.61 9.34
N SER A 22 -20.59 15.49 8.67
CA SER A 22 -19.96 16.66 9.29
C SER A 22 -20.56 17.94 8.71
N LEU A 23 -20.09 19.10 9.21
CA LEU A 23 -20.46 20.40 8.67
C LEU A 23 -20.07 20.57 7.19
N GLU A 24 -19.09 19.80 6.70
CA GLU A 24 -18.51 19.94 5.36
C GLU A 24 -18.77 18.74 4.45
N ARG A 25 -19.16 17.57 4.99
CA ARG A 25 -19.35 16.34 4.23
C ARG A 25 -20.68 15.66 4.56
N ASP A 26 -21.42 15.29 3.52
CA ASP A 26 -22.70 14.57 3.63
C ASP A 26 -22.55 13.08 3.94
N SER A 27 -21.33 12.55 3.88
CA SER A 27 -20.97 11.16 4.13
C SER A 27 -19.47 11.08 4.46
N PHE A 28 -19.06 10.12 5.28
CA PHE A 28 -17.64 9.86 5.58
C PHE A 28 -17.03 8.82 4.63
N ILE A 29 -17.77 8.29 3.66
CA ILE A 29 -17.25 7.32 2.68
C ILE A 29 -16.05 7.87 1.91
N GLY A 30 -16.11 9.13 1.47
CA GLY A 30 -14.97 9.78 0.82
C GLY A 30 -13.74 9.85 1.74
N VAL A 31 -13.93 10.19 3.02
CA VAL A 31 -12.85 10.22 4.02
C VAL A 31 -12.25 8.84 4.21
N LEU A 32 -13.10 7.82 4.36
CA LEU A 32 -12.69 6.43 4.51
C LEU A 32 -11.79 6.00 3.35
N LEU A 33 -12.23 6.22 2.11
CA LEU A 33 -11.47 5.85 0.93
C LEU A 33 -10.15 6.62 0.81
N GLU A 34 -10.15 7.92 1.09
CA GLU A 34 -8.92 8.75 1.12
C GLU A 34 -7.90 8.21 2.13
N ARG A 35 -8.34 7.85 3.34
CA ARG A 35 -7.50 7.31 4.41
C ARG A 35 -6.94 5.93 4.04
N LEU A 36 -7.80 5.04 3.55
CA LEU A 36 -7.36 3.71 3.12
C LEU A 36 -6.35 3.80 1.95
N LEU A 37 -6.55 4.71 0.99
CA LEU A 37 -5.57 4.92 -0.08
C LEU A 37 -4.20 5.40 0.41
N ASN A 38 -4.12 5.96 1.62
CA ASN A 38 -2.87 6.34 2.28
C ASN A 38 -2.35 5.25 3.24
N LEU A 39 -2.94 4.04 3.21
CA LEU A 39 -2.64 2.94 4.12
C LEU A 39 -2.90 3.29 5.59
N GLU A 40 -3.93 4.09 5.84
CA GLU A 40 -4.35 4.50 7.19
C GLU A 40 -5.73 3.94 7.51
N GLY A 41 -5.86 3.36 8.71
CA GLY A 41 -7.14 3.03 9.29
C GLY A 41 -7.91 4.27 9.74
N ILE A 42 -9.21 4.08 9.94
CA ILE A 42 -10.11 5.12 10.47
C ILE A 42 -11.25 4.48 11.26
N GLY A 43 -11.56 5.08 12.41
CA GLY A 43 -12.69 4.73 13.26
C GLY A 43 -13.64 5.92 13.47
N THR A 44 -14.91 5.61 13.68
CA THR A 44 -15.94 6.48 14.25
C THR A 44 -16.20 6.03 15.71
N GLU A 45 -17.26 6.54 16.33
CA GLU A 45 -17.68 6.06 17.66
C GLU A 45 -18.14 4.60 17.64
N MET A 46 -18.71 4.13 16.51
CA MET A 46 -19.43 2.85 16.43
C MET A 46 -18.90 1.91 15.35
N SER A 47 -18.05 2.39 14.45
CA SER A 47 -17.51 1.60 13.37
C SER A 47 -16.04 1.92 13.13
N GLY A 48 -15.33 1.01 12.47
CA GLY A 48 -13.97 1.26 12.04
C GLY A 48 -13.54 0.37 10.90
N VAL A 49 -12.61 0.85 10.11
CA VAL A 49 -11.86 0.04 9.16
C VAL A 49 -10.39 0.21 9.46
N PHE A 50 -9.74 -0.87 9.90
CA PHE A 50 -8.34 -0.85 10.32
C PHE A 50 -7.49 -1.74 9.42
N LEU A 51 -6.19 -1.44 9.37
CA LEU A 51 -5.23 -2.11 8.51
C LEU A 51 -4.09 -2.66 9.36
N GLY A 52 -3.69 -3.91 9.12
CA GLY A 52 -2.53 -4.50 9.77
C GLY A 52 -1.21 -3.81 9.38
N CYS A 53 -1.20 -3.07 8.28
CA CYS A 53 -0.06 -2.29 7.79
C CYS A 53 -0.14 -0.79 8.11
N ASP A 54 -0.95 -0.38 9.08
CA ASP A 54 -1.00 1.05 9.48
C ASP A 54 0.36 1.49 10.04
N SER A 55 0.80 2.68 9.64
CA SER A 55 2.08 3.24 10.07
C SER A 55 2.10 3.71 11.53
N ASP A 56 0.94 3.97 12.16
CA ASP A 56 0.84 4.16 13.61
C ASP A 56 0.45 2.82 14.26
N PRO A 57 1.39 2.13 14.95
CA PRO A 57 1.09 0.84 15.58
C PRO A 57 -0.01 0.92 16.64
N ARG A 58 -0.31 2.11 17.17
CA ARG A 58 -1.38 2.32 18.15
C ARG A 58 -2.77 2.36 17.50
N SER A 59 -2.82 2.51 16.18
CA SER A 59 -4.04 2.47 15.38
C SER A 59 -4.40 1.05 14.94
N ILE A 60 -3.52 0.07 15.15
CA ILE A 60 -3.76 -1.34 14.81
C ILE A 60 -4.41 -2.03 16.01
N PRO A 61 -5.65 -2.56 15.89
CA PRO A 61 -6.28 -3.31 16.97
C PRO A 61 -5.48 -4.56 17.34
N ASP A 62 -5.45 -4.92 18.63
CA ASP A 62 -4.66 -6.07 19.14
C ASP A 62 -4.98 -7.42 18.47
N TYR A 63 -6.20 -7.57 17.94
CA TYR A 63 -6.65 -8.79 17.27
C TYR A 63 -6.22 -8.84 15.80
N LEU A 64 -5.83 -7.71 15.21
CA LEU A 64 -5.44 -7.58 13.82
C LEU A 64 -3.94 -7.82 13.70
N ASP A 65 -3.55 -8.71 12.78
CA ASP A 65 -2.15 -9.07 12.59
C ASP A 65 -1.36 -7.88 12.05
N ALA A 66 -0.54 -7.26 12.91
CA ALA A 66 0.32 -6.12 12.58
C ALA A 66 1.45 -6.46 11.59
N ASP A 67 1.75 -7.75 11.42
CA ASP A 67 2.71 -8.22 10.42
C ASP A 67 2.01 -8.57 9.09
N GLY A 68 0.67 -8.62 9.08
CA GLY A 68 -0.15 -9.08 7.97
C GLY A 68 -0.70 -7.97 7.08
N PHE A 69 -0.77 -8.25 5.78
CA PHE A 69 -1.55 -7.45 4.81
C PHE A 69 -3.04 -7.79 4.90
N CYS A 70 -3.63 -7.44 6.03
CA CYS A 70 -5.03 -7.69 6.36
C CYS A 70 -5.79 -6.40 6.70
N MET A 71 -7.11 -6.47 6.58
CA MET A 71 -8.04 -5.39 6.89
C MET A 71 -9.10 -5.92 7.85
N SER A 72 -9.47 -5.11 8.85
CA SER A 72 -10.66 -5.36 9.65
C SER A 72 -11.78 -4.37 9.34
N PHE A 73 -13.01 -4.86 9.41
CA PHE A 73 -14.20 -4.04 9.56
C PHE A 73 -14.73 -4.25 10.97
N GLU A 74 -14.96 -3.16 11.69
CA GLU A 74 -15.52 -3.15 13.04
C GLU A 74 -16.89 -2.47 13.03
N TYR A 75 -17.82 -3.05 13.78
CA TYR A 75 -19.07 -2.41 14.13
C TYR A 75 -19.46 -2.85 15.55
N MET A 76 -19.52 -1.89 16.48
CA MET A 76 -19.69 -2.16 17.91
C MET A 76 -18.60 -3.10 18.44
N ASP A 77 -18.98 -4.18 19.13
CA ASP A 77 -18.05 -5.17 19.69
C ASP A 77 -17.73 -6.32 18.71
N GLU A 78 -18.20 -6.23 17.46
CA GLU A 78 -18.01 -7.25 16.43
C GLU A 78 -17.02 -6.80 15.36
N TYR A 79 -16.22 -7.73 14.86
CA TYR A 79 -15.25 -7.46 13.81
C TYR A 79 -15.14 -8.60 12.80
N VAL A 80 -14.74 -8.24 11.59
CA VAL A 80 -14.42 -9.18 10.50
C VAL A 80 -13.02 -8.87 10.02
N VAL A 81 -12.11 -9.86 10.09
CA VAL A 81 -10.77 -9.76 9.48
C VAL A 81 -10.80 -10.42 8.10
N CYS A 82 -10.24 -9.73 7.11
CA CYS A 82 -10.18 -10.19 5.74
C CYS A 82 -8.88 -9.78 5.06
N SER A 83 -8.63 -10.31 3.86
CA SER A 83 -7.53 -9.81 3.02
C SER A 83 -7.86 -8.39 2.55
N MET A 84 -6.84 -7.53 2.40
CA MET A 84 -7.05 -6.17 1.88
C MET A 84 -7.72 -6.17 0.51
N ARG A 85 -7.40 -7.15 -0.36
CA ARG A 85 -8.06 -7.35 -1.66
C ARG A 85 -9.56 -7.60 -1.51
N ASP A 86 -9.96 -8.53 -0.64
CA ASP A 86 -11.37 -8.88 -0.48
C ASP A 86 -12.15 -7.75 0.20
N GLY A 87 -11.53 -7.07 1.17
CA GLY A 87 -12.10 -5.89 1.81
C GLY A 87 -12.31 -4.72 0.83
N ALA A 88 -11.32 -4.42 -0.02
CA ALA A 88 -11.46 -3.38 -1.05
C ALA A 88 -12.56 -3.69 -2.06
N LYS A 89 -12.66 -4.95 -2.53
CA LYS A 89 -13.75 -5.38 -3.42
C LYS A 89 -15.11 -5.25 -2.75
N TYR A 90 -15.22 -5.64 -1.48
CA TYR A 90 -16.45 -5.46 -0.73
C TYR A 90 -16.84 -3.98 -0.63
N ILE A 91 -15.90 -3.09 -0.31
CA ILE A 91 -16.13 -1.64 -0.25
C ILE A 91 -16.63 -1.11 -1.60
N GLU A 92 -15.99 -1.50 -2.70
CA GLU A 92 -16.39 -1.14 -4.06
C GLU A 92 -17.83 -1.58 -4.35
N GLU A 93 -18.15 -2.86 -4.13
CA GLU A 93 -19.48 -3.43 -4.36
C GLU A 93 -20.56 -2.78 -3.48
N TRP A 94 -20.20 -2.44 -2.24
CA TRP A 94 -21.10 -1.76 -1.32
C TRP A 94 -21.36 -0.32 -1.77
N CYS A 95 -20.30 0.41 -2.15
CA CYS A 95 -20.41 1.80 -2.60
C CYS A 95 -21.23 1.91 -3.89
N ASP A 96 -21.03 1.02 -4.87
CA ASP A 96 -21.78 1.05 -6.12
C ASP A 96 -23.31 0.90 -5.92
N LYS A 97 -23.71 0.15 -4.88
CA LYS A 97 -25.12 -0.07 -4.53
C LYS A 97 -25.73 1.03 -3.68
N ASN A 98 -24.96 1.65 -2.78
CA ASN A 98 -25.50 2.47 -1.69
C ASN A 98 -25.14 3.96 -1.77
N VAL A 99 -24.08 4.34 -2.49
CA VAL A 99 -23.61 5.73 -2.56
C VAL A 99 -24.30 6.46 -3.72
N VAL A 100 -25.03 7.52 -3.38
CA VAL A 100 -25.73 8.37 -4.35
C VAL A 100 -25.03 9.72 -4.54
N PHE A 101 -24.51 10.30 -3.46
CA PHE A 101 -23.79 11.58 -3.49
C PHE A 101 -22.32 11.37 -3.87
N GLU A 102 -21.75 12.30 -4.62
CA GLU A 102 -20.33 12.25 -5.06
C GLU A 102 -19.94 10.93 -5.76
N ARG A 103 -20.91 10.26 -6.39
CA ARG A 103 -20.75 8.88 -6.90
C ARG A 103 -19.55 8.73 -7.82
N GLU A 104 -19.31 9.67 -8.74
CA GLU A 104 -18.17 9.58 -9.67
C GLU A 104 -16.82 9.62 -8.93
N SER A 105 -16.69 10.50 -7.94
CA SER A 105 -15.49 10.60 -7.11
C SER A 105 -15.28 9.31 -6.30
N VAL A 106 -16.33 8.84 -5.63
CA VAL A 106 -16.29 7.61 -4.83
C VAL A 106 -15.94 6.39 -5.68
N VAL A 107 -16.56 6.23 -6.86
CA VAL A 107 -16.25 5.14 -7.78
C VAL A 107 -14.79 5.19 -8.24
N CYS A 108 -14.26 6.39 -8.52
CA CYS A 108 -12.85 6.55 -8.86
C CYS A 108 -11.93 6.09 -7.71
N LEU A 109 -12.22 6.51 -6.48
CA LEU A 109 -11.45 6.12 -5.30
C LEU A 109 -11.54 4.62 -5.02
N CYS A 110 -12.72 3.99 -5.16
CA CYS A 110 -12.89 2.54 -5.01
C CYS A 110 -12.03 1.76 -6.01
N LYS A 111 -12.01 2.16 -7.29
CA LYS A 111 -11.18 1.51 -8.31
C LYS A 111 -9.69 1.60 -7.98
N LYS A 112 -9.23 2.78 -7.53
CA LYS A 112 -7.84 2.97 -7.08
C LYS A 112 -7.54 2.06 -5.90
N LEU A 113 -8.45 1.96 -4.92
CA LEU A 113 -8.28 1.11 -3.74
C LEU A 113 -8.18 -0.37 -4.11
N VAL A 114 -9.06 -0.85 -4.98
CA VAL A 114 -9.04 -2.24 -5.48
C VAL A 114 -7.76 -2.53 -6.25
N GLY A 115 -7.29 -1.60 -7.08
CA GLY A 115 -6.01 -1.72 -7.78
C GLY A 115 -4.83 -1.83 -6.80
N LEU A 116 -4.73 -0.89 -5.86
CA LEU A 116 -3.65 -0.84 -4.87
C LEU A 116 -3.62 -2.12 -4.02
N TYR A 117 -4.74 -2.47 -3.38
CA TYR A 117 -4.79 -3.62 -2.46
C TYR A 117 -4.75 -4.95 -3.20
N GLY A 118 -5.26 -4.97 -4.43
CA GLY A 118 -5.08 -6.07 -5.37
C GLY A 118 -3.60 -6.34 -5.63
N GLY A 119 -2.84 -5.33 -6.05
CA GLY A 119 -1.41 -5.44 -6.35
C GLY A 119 -0.57 -5.79 -5.13
N MET A 120 -0.82 -5.15 -3.98
CA MET A 120 -0.12 -5.46 -2.72
C MET A 120 -0.32 -6.93 -2.30
N THR A 121 -1.54 -7.46 -2.48
CA THR A 121 -1.84 -8.87 -2.20
C THR A 121 -1.05 -9.82 -3.11
N ASP A 122 -0.78 -9.42 -4.36
CA ASP A 122 0.02 -10.25 -5.27
C ASP A 122 1.52 -10.19 -4.92
N LEU A 123 2.04 -9.03 -4.49
CA LEU A 123 3.42 -8.91 -4.02
C LEU A 123 3.69 -9.83 -2.83
N VAL A 124 2.80 -9.83 -1.82
CA VAL A 124 3.03 -10.54 -0.55
C VAL A 124 2.83 -12.06 -0.64
N ARG A 125 2.30 -12.56 -1.77
CA ARG A 125 2.21 -14.00 -2.05
C ARG A 125 3.56 -14.62 -2.43
N SER A 126 4.51 -13.78 -2.81
CA SER A 126 5.87 -14.18 -3.15
C SER A 126 6.83 -13.68 -2.08
N ASP A 127 7.84 -14.49 -1.75
CA ASP A 127 8.95 -14.06 -0.91
C ASP A 127 9.97 -13.20 -1.68
N VAL A 128 9.84 -13.06 -3.01
CA VAL A 128 10.79 -12.33 -3.86
C VAL A 128 10.93 -10.85 -3.46
N PRO A 129 9.84 -10.04 -3.34
CA PRO A 129 9.98 -8.63 -2.95
C PRO A 129 10.62 -8.46 -1.58
N LYS A 130 10.24 -9.32 -0.62
CA LYS A 130 10.80 -9.33 0.73
C LYS A 130 12.28 -9.68 0.72
N SER A 131 12.67 -10.71 -0.03
CA SER A 131 14.05 -11.21 -0.12
C SER A 131 14.95 -10.19 -0.82
N SER A 132 14.45 -9.56 -1.89
CA SER A 132 15.12 -8.46 -2.58
C SER A 132 15.43 -7.31 -1.63
N LEU A 133 14.43 -6.77 -0.93
CA LEU A 133 14.64 -5.67 0.03
C LEU A 133 15.52 -6.07 1.22
N LEU A 134 15.43 -7.32 1.67
CA LEU A 134 16.30 -7.82 2.74
C LEU A 134 17.76 -7.89 2.28
N ASP A 135 18.03 -8.29 1.03
CA ASP A 135 19.40 -8.32 0.49
C ASP A 135 19.97 -6.90 0.38
N PHE A 136 19.20 -5.94 -0.14
CA PHE A 136 19.57 -4.52 -0.09
C PHE A 136 19.86 -4.07 1.35
N TYR A 137 19.03 -4.45 2.31
CA TYR A 137 19.25 -4.07 3.70
C TYR A 137 20.52 -4.72 4.29
N LEU A 138 20.78 -6.01 4.02
CA LEU A 138 21.90 -6.76 4.59
C LEU A 138 23.25 -6.49 3.90
N CYS A 139 23.26 -6.19 2.60
CA CYS A 139 24.48 -5.78 1.87
C CYS A 139 25.11 -4.50 2.43
N SER A 140 24.34 -3.71 3.19
CA SER A 140 24.80 -2.59 4.02
C SER A 140 25.84 -2.97 5.08
N SER A 141 25.99 -4.25 5.44
CA SER A 141 26.92 -4.68 6.49
C SER A 141 28.42 -4.59 6.12
N LEU A 142 28.75 -4.16 4.90
CA LEU A 142 30.13 -3.98 4.43
C LEU A 142 30.57 -2.51 4.25
N HIS A 143 29.65 -1.52 4.26
CA HIS A 143 29.95 -0.10 4.06
C HIS A 143 29.08 0.83 4.94
N VAL A 144 29.49 2.09 5.08
CA VAL A 144 29.00 3.05 6.10
C VAL A 144 27.59 3.59 5.82
N ASP A 145 27.06 3.37 4.60
CA ASP A 145 25.71 3.78 4.20
C ASP A 145 24.86 2.54 3.87
N SER A 146 23.60 2.54 4.28
CA SER A 146 22.71 1.42 3.97
C SER A 146 22.33 1.42 2.49
N HIS A 147 22.41 0.25 1.84
CA HIS A 147 22.04 0.15 0.43
C HIS A 147 20.54 0.32 0.23
N ILE A 148 19.73 0.30 1.30
CA ILE A 148 18.34 0.74 1.25
C ILE A 148 18.23 2.25 0.98
N GLY A 149 19.17 3.06 1.48
CA GLY A 149 19.27 4.49 1.15
C GLY A 149 19.58 4.70 -0.32
N VAL A 150 20.59 3.97 -0.84
CA VAL A 150 20.95 3.98 -2.27
C VAL A 150 19.77 3.56 -3.15
N LEU A 151 19.07 2.48 -2.77
CA LEU A 151 17.85 2.04 -3.46
C LEU A 151 16.83 3.19 -3.57
N LEU A 152 16.54 3.85 -2.46
CA LEU A 152 15.55 4.93 -2.44
C LEU A 152 16.02 6.15 -3.25
N GLU A 153 17.30 6.49 -3.24
CA GLU A 153 17.86 7.56 -4.06
C GLU A 153 17.74 7.27 -5.56
N CYS A 154 18.05 6.04 -5.99
CA CYS A 154 17.87 5.60 -7.38
C CYS A 154 16.40 5.69 -7.79
N LEU A 155 15.49 5.11 -7.00
CA LEU A 155 14.06 5.10 -7.32
C LEU A 155 13.46 6.52 -7.36
N LEU A 156 13.88 7.41 -6.47
CA LEU A 156 13.46 8.83 -6.51
C LEU A 156 13.95 9.56 -7.77
N SER A 157 14.99 9.06 -8.42
CA SER A 157 15.54 9.56 -9.68
C SER A 157 15.00 8.82 -10.91
N PHE A 158 14.05 7.89 -10.71
CA PHE A 158 13.52 6.97 -11.73
C PHE A 158 14.53 5.98 -12.29
N ASP A 159 15.57 5.67 -11.53
CA ASP A 159 16.58 4.67 -11.89
C ASP A 159 16.33 3.35 -11.16
N GLY A 160 16.36 2.25 -11.90
CA GLY A 160 16.42 0.89 -11.37
C GLY A 160 17.81 0.59 -10.81
N VAL A 161 17.88 -0.36 -9.87
CA VAL A 161 19.15 -0.73 -9.25
C VAL A 161 19.17 -2.20 -8.89
N GLY A 162 20.33 -2.82 -9.10
CA GLY A 162 20.63 -4.20 -8.72
C GLY A 162 21.81 -4.27 -7.75
N VAL A 163 21.72 -5.17 -6.77
CA VAL A 163 22.80 -5.51 -5.84
C VAL A 163 22.83 -7.02 -5.66
N GLY A 164 23.97 -7.64 -5.98
CA GLY A 164 24.15 -9.08 -5.76
C GLY A 164 23.16 -9.93 -6.56
N MET A 165 22.26 -10.61 -5.86
CA MET A 165 21.22 -11.45 -6.45
C MET A 165 19.85 -10.77 -6.51
N SER A 166 19.80 -9.49 -6.17
CA SER A 166 18.57 -8.73 -5.96
C SER A 166 18.53 -7.51 -6.86
N GLY A 167 17.33 -7.10 -7.24
CA GLY A 167 17.12 -5.85 -7.95
C GLY A 167 15.73 -5.28 -7.75
N VAL A 168 15.64 -3.97 -7.91
CA VAL A 168 14.38 -3.26 -8.08
C VAL A 168 14.51 -2.41 -9.33
N TYR A 169 13.73 -2.74 -10.35
CA TYR A 169 13.84 -2.12 -11.67
C TYR A 169 12.55 -1.42 -12.05
N LEU A 170 12.68 -0.38 -12.87
CA LEU A 170 11.58 0.46 -13.32
C LEU A 170 11.46 0.36 -14.84
N GLU A 171 10.23 0.24 -15.34
CA GLU A 171 9.99 0.29 -16.79
C GLU A 171 10.33 1.65 -17.41
N CYS A 172 10.33 2.71 -16.61
CA CYS A 172 10.61 4.07 -17.04
C CYS A 172 12.05 4.51 -16.77
N ASP A 173 12.96 3.57 -16.52
CA ASP A 173 14.40 3.86 -16.38
C ASP A 173 14.92 4.58 -17.63
N GLU A 174 15.71 5.64 -17.43
CA GLU A 174 16.29 6.40 -18.54
C GLU A 174 17.35 5.60 -19.31
N ASP A 175 17.99 4.63 -18.65
CA ASP A 175 18.94 3.71 -19.26
C ASP A 175 18.23 2.41 -19.69
N PRO A 176 17.97 2.22 -20.99
CA PRO A 176 17.28 1.02 -21.47
C PRO A 176 18.06 -0.27 -21.24
N ASP A 177 19.39 -0.18 -21.03
CA ASP A 177 20.22 -1.36 -20.71
C ASP A 177 19.99 -1.84 -19.25
N ASN A 178 19.41 -0.99 -18.40
CA ASN A 178 19.03 -1.34 -17.02
C ASN A 178 17.61 -1.92 -16.91
N ILE A 179 16.81 -1.91 -17.99
CA ILE A 179 15.45 -2.44 -17.99
C ILE A 179 15.49 -3.95 -18.30
N PRO A 180 15.11 -4.82 -17.35
CA PRO A 180 15.03 -6.25 -17.61
C PRO A 180 14.09 -6.58 -18.78
N VAL A 181 14.44 -7.58 -19.58
CA VAL A 181 13.68 -7.96 -20.80
C VAL A 181 12.22 -8.35 -20.56
N TYR A 182 11.86 -8.70 -19.32
CA TYR A 182 10.50 -9.05 -18.94
C TYR A 182 9.64 -7.82 -18.57
N LEU A 183 10.27 -6.66 -18.35
CA LEU A 183 9.62 -5.39 -18.15
C LEU A 183 9.36 -4.73 -19.51
N ASN A 184 8.17 -4.17 -19.69
CA ASN A 184 7.80 -3.51 -20.94
C ASN A 184 8.21 -2.04 -20.86
N PRO A 185 9.14 -1.54 -21.70
CA PRO A 185 9.68 -0.18 -21.61
C PRO A 185 8.64 0.93 -21.87
N GLU A 186 7.42 0.58 -22.31
CA GLU A 186 6.32 1.53 -22.50
C GLU A 186 5.36 1.62 -21.30
N GLY A 187 5.57 0.84 -20.23
CA GLY A 187 4.65 0.76 -19.10
C GLY A 187 5.00 1.68 -17.93
N ALA A 188 4.38 1.40 -16.79
CA ALA A 188 4.51 2.13 -15.52
C ALA A 188 4.63 1.11 -14.37
N ASN A 189 5.38 0.04 -14.62
CA ASN A 189 5.59 -1.02 -13.65
C ASN A 189 6.96 -0.90 -12.99
N MET A 190 6.99 -1.45 -11.79
CA MET A 190 8.19 -1.78 -11.04
C MET A 190 8.30 -3.31 -11.01
N SER A 191 9.52 -3.82 -11.02
CA SER A 191 9.77 -5.21 -10.64
C SER A 191 10.68 -5.33 -9.44
N PHE A 192 10.41 -6.34 -8.63
CA PHE A 192 11.35 -6.85 -7.64
C PHE A 192 11.94 -8.15 -8.17
N GLU A 193 13.26 -8.27 -8.15
CA GLU A 193 13.99 -9.46 -8.57
C GLU A 193 14.79 -10.03 -7.38
N PHE A 194 14.82 -11.36 -7.27
CA PHE A 194 15.67 -12.11 -6.35
C PHE A 194 16.00 -13.49 -6.93
N MET A 195 17.28 -13.82 -7.07
CA MET A 195 17.76 -15.13 -7.58
C MET A 195 17.09 -15.57 -8.90
N GLU A 196 17.05 -14.67 -9.90
CA GLU A 196 16.42 -14.90 -11.23
C GLU A 196 14.89 -15.06 -11.21
N GLU A 197 14.24 -14.98 -10.05
CA GLU A 197 12.79 -14.86 -9.93
C GLU A 197 12.39 -13.39 -9.82
N TYR A 198 11.24 -13.02 -10.38
CA TYR A 198 10.76 -11.64 -10.34
C TYR A 198 9.25 -11.55 -10.12
N VAL A 199 8.82 -10.42 -9.56
CA VAL A 199 7.42 -10.02 -9.45
C VAL A 199 7.27 -8.60 -9.99
N VAL A 200 6.28 -8.40 -10.84
CA VAL A 200 5.95 -7.11 -11.44
C VAL A 200 4.69 -6.54 -10.79
N CYS A 201 4.70 -5.25 -10.46
CA CYS A 201 3.54 -4.51 -9.96
C CYS A 201 3.54 -3.09 -10.54
N SER A 202 2.45 -2.34 -10.36
CA SER A 202 2.49 -0.90 -10.66
C SER A 202 3.50 -0.20 -9.75
N MET A 203 4.01 0.95 -10.20
CA MET A 203 4.97 1.73 -9.42
C MET A 203 4.38 2.18 -8.07
N SER A 204 3.12 2.64 -8.02
CA SER A 204 2.49 3.03 -6.74
C SER A 204 2.39 1.87 -5.75
N VAL A 205 2.03 0.68 -6.22
CA VAL A 205 1.99 -0.54 -5.41
C VAL A 205 3.38 -0.88 -4.87
N GLY A 206 4.40 -0.84 -5.74
CA GLY A 206 5.79 -1.10 -5.34
C GLY A 206 6.31 -0.11 -4.30
N ALA A 207 6.06 1.19 -4.47
CA ALA A 207 6.44 2.22 -3.50
C ALA A 207 5.75 2.02 -2.13
N CYS A 208 4.45 1.72 -2.14
CA CYS A 208 3.71 1.40 -0.92
C CYS A 208 4.29 0.19 -0.18
N TYR A 209 4.66 -0.87 -0.92
CA TYR A 209 5.31 -2.04 -0.36
C TYR A 209 6.68 -1.72 0.25
N ILE A 210 7.52 -0.96 -0.44
CA ILE A 210 8.84 -0.54 0.05
C ILE A 210 8.69 0.27 1.35
N ARG A 211 7.74 1.22 1.39
CA ARG A 211 7.46 2.02 2.58
C ARG A 211 7.07 1.15 3.78
N ASP A 212 6.11 0.24 3.61
CA ASP A 212 5.67 -0.68 4.68
C ASP A 212 6.85 -1.53 5.18
N TRP A 213 7.57 -2.15 4.25
CA TRP A 213 8.71 -3.01 4.58
C TRP A 213 9.78 -2.24 5.36
N CYS A 214 10.13 -1.03 4.91
CA CYS A 214 11.12 -0.18 5.61
C CYS A 214 10.63 0.21 7.01
N GLY A 215 9.35 0.56 7.17
CA GLY A 215 8.77 0.92 8.46
C GLY A 215 8.86 -0.20 9.50
N LYS A 216 8.76 -1.46 9.05
CA LYS A 216 8.86 -2.65 9.89
C LYS A 216 10.31 -3.07 10.17
N ASN A 217 11.19 -2.97 9.18
CA ASN A 217 12.52 -3.59 9.24
C ASN A 217 13.66 -2.62 9.57
N VAL A 218 13.55 -1.34 9.22
CA VAL A 218 14.61 -0.35 9.48
C VAL A 218 14.51 0.12 10.94
N ARG A 219 15.46 -0.32 11.76
CA ARG A 219 15.52 0.01 13.19
C ARG A 219 15.95 1.46 13.43
N SER A 220 15.48 2.04 14.53
CA SER A 220 15.93 3.32 15.07
C SER A 220 16.25 3.13 16.54
N GLU A 221 17.44 3.54 16.97
CA GLU A 221 17.72 3.70 18.40
C GLU A 221 17.68 5.18 18.84
N GLU A 222 17.63 6.19 17.93
CA GLU A 222 17.66 7.62 18.29
C GLU A 222 16.91 8.57 17.32
N ILE A 223 16.59 9.80 17.76
CA ILE A 223 16.01 10.88 16.94
C ILE A 223 17.10 11.46 16.03
N GLY A 224 16.86 11.49 14.71
CA GLY A 224 17.89 11.74 13.69
C GLY A 224 18.52 10.46 13.14
N SER A 225 17.98 9.29 13.49
CA SER A 225 18.40 7.99 12.97
C SER A 225 18.11 7.83 11.49
N GLU A 226 18.89 6.95 10.87
CA GLU A 226 18.72 6.41 9.53
C GLU A 226 17.25 6.11 9.16
N ARG A 227 16.46 5.55 10.10
CA ARG A 227 15.02 5.30 9.92
C ARG A 227 14.25 6.55 9.52
N SER A 228 14.51 7.70 10.15
CA SER A 228 13.78 8.93 9.85
C SER A 228 14.06 9.45 8.44
N VAL A 229 15.30 9.29 7.97
CA VAL A 229 15.71 9.65 6.61
C VAL A 229 15.09 8.70 5.59
N VAL A 230 15.17 7.39 5.86
CA VAL A 230 14.57 6.33 5.03
C VAL A 230 13.07 6.52 4.90
N MET A 231 12.35 6.73 6.01
CA MET A 231 10.90 6.91 5.94
C MET A 231 10.51 8.18 5.19
N ALA A 232 11.25 9.29 5.37
CA ALA A 232 11.02 10.50 4.60
C ALA A 232 11.26 10.31 3.09
N ALA A 233 12.20 9.46 2.70
CA ALA A 233 12.42 9.09 1.30
C ALA A 233 11.30 8.18 0.76
N CYS A 234 10.86 7.18 1.55
CA CYS A 234 9.72 6.33 1.22
C CYS A 234 8.42 7.14 1.02
N ASP A 235 8.13 8.10 1.91
CA ASP A 235 6.93 8.95 1.80
C ASP A 235 6.97 9.79 0.51
N LYS A 236 8.14 10.34 0.15
CA LYS A 236 8.34 11.05 -1.12
C LYS A 236 8.14 10.12 -2.33
N LEU A 237 8.63 8.89 -2.25
CA LEU A 237 8.51 7.89 -3.32
C LEU A 237 7.04 7.54 -3.58
N VAL A 238 6.27 7.32 -2.51
CA VAL A 238 4.83 7.04 -2.59
C VAL A 238 4.07 8.18 -3.27
N GLU A 239 4.32 9.43 -2.86
CA GLU A 239 3.68 10.61 -3.47
C GLU A 239 4.07 10.76 -4.95
N LEU A 240 5.35 10.55 -5.28
CA LEU A 240 5.85 10.65 -6.65
C LEU A 240 5.16 9.63 -7.58
N TYR A 241 5.09 8.37 -7.16
CA TYR A 241 4.55 7.30 -8.01
C TYR A 241 3.03 7.24 -8.04
N LYS A 242 2.35 7.73 -6.99
CA LYS A 242 0.90 7.96 -7.01
C LYS A 242 0.50 8.92 -8.13
N GLY A 243 1.25 10.01 -8.30
CA GLY A 243 1.04 10.96 -9.39
C GLY A 243 1.33 10.38 -10.78
N TYR A 244 2.29 9.46 -10.88
CA TYR A 244 2.68 8.83 -12.14
C TYR A 244 1.60 7.88 -12.68
N ASP A 245 1.04 7.02 -11.81
CA ASP A 245 -0.06 6.12 -12.17
C ASP A 245 -1.33 6.92 -12.51
N ASP A 246 -1.65 7.96 -11.73
CA ASP A 246 -2.83 8.80 -11.94
C ASP A 246 -2.78 9.58 -13.27
N ALA A 247 -1.61 10.08 -13.68
CA ALA A 247 -1.44 10.83 -14.93
C ALA A 247 -1.69 9.98 -16.19
N ARG A 248 -1.56 8.66 -16.10
CA ARG A 248 -1.72 7.74 -17.24
C ARG A 248 -3.10 7.07 -17.30
N VAL A 249 -3.83 7.01 -16.18
CA VAL A 249 -5.25 6.61 -16.17
C VAL A 249 -6.17 7.75 -16.67
N GLY A 250 -5.63 8.98 -16.78
CA GLY A 250 -6.33 10.17 -17.28
C GLY A 250 -6.28 10.43 -18.79
N VAL A 251 -6.23 9.39 -19.63
CA VAL A 251 -6.36 9.49 -21.12
C VAL A 251 -7.52 8.64 -21.62
#